data_AF-A0A958L3L6-F1
#
_entry.id   AF-A0A958L3L6-F1
#
_cell.length_a   1.000
_cell.length_b   1.000
_cell.length_c   1.000
_cell.angle_alpha   90.00
_cell.angle_beta   90.00
_cell.angle_gamma   90.00
#
_symmetry.space_group_name_H-M   'P 1'
#
loop_
_entity.id
_entity.type
_entity.pdbx_description
1 polymer ?
#
loop_
_entity_poly.entity_id
_entity_poly.type
_entity_poly.pdbx_seq_one_letter_code
_entity_poly.pdbx_strand_id
1 'polypeptide(L)'
;VGFLSKNSVRFALMHCVSCYPVDTQNAHLENVKHLAARYRCPVGYSGHDIGTSLSLVAVSLGACIIEKHFTLDRSMEGPDHRVSLLPEEFQRLAASLRTHKANGKRLFSKKPRRKEALLQGEQLNKQLFRKSVVAARPIRMGQIIGQDDLMLRCPGTGLSGQALGQLFGTPAAKDYSTEEIFFEIAPTLARSREEETFFEWGHGGLVVRYHDFETALSFSPRVLEFHLTYADTEREIPLEKFERFRDRLNGLKLRVHCCEYLGEQLFDLCTGYREVYKRSLRTLERVIEITHQLNRFFLDESPMIVFNCGAMTLKEDVRQVAIDRARFLRDLQHLSNHGIELLAQTMPPSPWYFGGQWKGHFLIDPQELRWYAQETGNGVCLDLSHAAMAAEYLNIPFLEYCQSLKPFVKHIHLSDARGIEDEGLQIGDGSIPFPQFFSEFQSFSGSWIPEIWQGHVNNHFAARVALKRLSESYLAGCKPENRIALLGNE
;
A
#
# COMPACT_ATOMS: atom_id res chain seq x y z
N VAL A 1 -3.73 -18.36 -22.30
CA VAL A 1 -3.46 -18.74 -23.72
C VAL A 1 -3.42 -20.24 -23.92
N GLY A 2 -2.47 -20.99 -23.33
CA GLY A 2 -2.33 -22.44 -23.56
C GLY A 2 -3.62 -23.26 -23.35
N PHE A 3 -4.37 -22.97 -22.28
CA PHE A 3 -5.69 -23.58 -22.05
C PHE A 3 -6.70 -23.31 -23.18
N LEU A 4 -6.80 -22.06 -23.63
CA LEU A 4 -7.73 -21.67 -24.71
C LEU A 4 -7.31 -22.28 -26.05
N SER A 5 -6.01 -22.29 -26.34
CA SER A 5 -5.44 -22.93 -27.54
C SER A 5 -5.70 -24.43 -27.56
N LYS A 6 -5.53 -25.13 -26.41
CA LYS A 6 -5.79 -26.57 -26.29
C LYS A 6 -7.25 -26.93 -26.57
N ASN A 7 -8.19 -26.02 -26.27
CA ASN A 7 -9.62 -26.20 -26.47
C ASN A 7 -10.14 -25.56 -27.77
N SER A 8 -9.26 -25.14 -28.69
CA SER A 8 -9.61 -24.55 -29.99
C SER A 8 -10.57 -23.35 -29.90
N VAL A 9 -10.50 -22.58 -28.80
CA VAL A 9 -11.33 -21.39 -28.61
C VAL A 9 -10.69 -20.21 -29.37
N ARG A 10 -11.50 -19.44 -30.11
CA ARG A 10 -11.04 -18.18 -30.70
C ARG A 10 -10.95 -17.11 -29.62
N PHE A 11 -9.79 -16.46 -29.49
CA PHE A 11 -9.57 -15.39 -28.52
C PHE A 11 -8.69 -14.29 -29.10
N ALA A 12 -8.77 -13.12 -28.47
CA ALA A 12 -7.81 -12.03 -28.60
C ALA A 12 -7.28 -11.68 -27.21
N LEU A 13 -6.08 -11.10 -27.14
CA LEU A 13 -5.56 -10.54 -25.90
C LEU A 13 -5.79 -9.04 -25.89
N MET A 14 -6.21 -8.47 -24.76
CA MET A 14 -6.30 -7.02 -24.59
C MET A 14 -5.14 -6.59 -23.71
N HIS A 15 -4.22 -5.78 -24.25
CA HIS A 15 -3.29 -5.04 -23.40
C HIS A 15 -4.10 -4.02 -22.61
N CYS A 16 -3.94 -4.05 -21.31
CA CYS A 16 -4.74 -3.26 -20.40
C CYS A 16 -3.88 -2.97 -19.19
N VAL A 17 -3.75 -1.70 -18.84
CA VAL A 17 -3.17 -1.28 -17.56
C VAL A 17 -4.36 -0.98 -16.65
N SER A 18 -4.54 -1.82 -15.62
CA SER A 18 -5.65 -1.70 -14.69
C SER A 18 -5.42 -0.56 -13.69
N CYS A 19 -5.26 0.66 -14.19
CA CYS A 19 -5.10 1.92 -13.45
C CYS A 19 -6.11 2.93 -14.01
N TYR A 20 -6.90 3.60 -13.17
CA TYR A 20 -8.03 4.42 -13.61
C TYR A 20 -7.90 5.84 -13.03
N PRO A 21 -7.28 6.80 -13.74
CA PRO A 21 -6.74 6.71 -15.10
C PRO A 21 -5.30 6.21 -15.20
N VAL A 22 -4.93 5.68 -16.36
CA VAL A 22 -3.53 5.41 -16.72
C VAL A 22 -2.85 6.71 -17.17
N ASP A 23 -1.69 7.05 -16.60
CA ASP A 23 -0.86 8.12 -17.17
C ASP A 23 -0.21 7.67 -18.48
N THR A 24 -0.01 8.62 -19.39
CA THR A 24 0.55 8.39 -20.73
C THR A 24 1.91 7.70 -20.71
N GLN A 25 2.76 7.97 -19.71
CA GLN A 25 4.09 7.36 -19.60
C GLN A 25 4.01 5.89 -19.15
N ASN A 26 2.97 5.56 -18.38
CA ASN A 26 2.76 4.25 -17.75
C ASN A 26 1.78 3.36 -18.53
N ALA A 27 1.42 3.74 -19.76
CA ALA A 27 0.53 2.92 -20.60
C ALA A 27 1.21 1.68 -21.20
N HIS A 28 2.54 1.62 -21.18
CA HIS A 28 3.36 0.51 -21.68
C HIS A 28 2.88 -0.06 -23.02
N LEU A 29 2.49 0.80 -23.98
CA LEU A 29 1.79 0.37 -25.20
C LEU A 29 2.62 -0.56 -26.12
N GLU A 30 3.94 -0.59 -25.95
CA GLU A 30 4.81 -1.57 -26.62
C GLU A 30 4.45 -3.03 -26.26
N ASN A 31 3.77 -3.27 -25.14
CA ASN A 31 3.25 -4.58 -24.77
C ASN A 31 2.24 -5.14 -25.79
N VAL A 32 1.56 -4.28 -26.56
CA VAL A 32 0.74 -4.71 -27.70
C VAL A 32 1.57 -5.53 -28.69
N LYS A 33 2.77 -5.05 -29.04
CA LYS A 33 3.69 -5.77 -29.93
C LYS A 33 4.26 -7.03 -29.26
N HIS A 34 4.60 -6.94 -27.97
CA HIS A 34 5.18 -8.06 -27.25
C HIS A 34 4.21 -9.24 -27.14
N LEU A 35 2.96 -8.98 -26.75
CA LEU A 35 1.89 -9.97 -26.67
C LEU A 35 1.62 -10.61 -28.03
N ALA A 36 1.57 -9.79 -29.09
CA ALA A 36 1.35 -10.29 -30.45
C ALA A 36 2.49 -11.21 -30.90
N ALA A 37 3.75 -10.85 -30.62
CA ALA A 37 4.91 -11.65 -30.97
C ALA A 37 4.99 -12.96 -30.15
N ARG A 38 4.71 -12.88 -28.84
CA ARG A 38 4.80 -14.02 -27.91
C ARG A 38 3.72 -15.05 -28.14
N TYR A 39 2.47 -14.61 -28.32
CA TYR A 39 1.31 -15.51 -28.36
C TYR A 39 0.75 -15.72 -29.76
N ARG A 40 1.26 -14.99 -30.77
CA ARG A 40 0.86 -15.10 -32.19
C ARG A 40 -0.65 -15.06 -32.39
N CYS A 41 -1.34 -14.21 -31.64
CA CYS A 41 -2.79 -14.02 -31.70
C CYS A 41 -3.13 -12.54 -31.89
N PRO A 42 -4.38 -12.21 -32.27
CA PRO A 42 -4.85 -10.82 -32.27
C PRO A 42 -4.67 -10.18 -30.90
N VAL A 43 -4.18 -8.94 -30.88
CA VAL A 43 -4.01 -8.15 -29.66
C VAL A 43 -4.71 -6.82 -29.83
N GLY A 44 -5.53 -6.44 -28.85
CA GLY A 44 -6.14 -5.13 -28.75
C GLY A 44 -5.59 -4.33 -27.58
N TYR A 45 -6.16 -3.15 -27.39
CA TYR A 45 -5.90 -2.27 -26.26
C TYR A 45 -7.22 -1.91 -25.57
N SER A 46 -7.29 -2.17 -24.28
CA SER A 46 -8.36 -1.68 -23.41
C SER A 46 -7.79 -0.56 -22.56
N GLY A 47 -8.21 0.67 -22.89
CA GLY A 47 -7.59 1.88 -22.36
C GLY A 47 -8.39 2.51 -21.25
N HIS A 48 -7.76 2.74 -20.11
CA HIS A 48 -8.34 3.50 -18.99
C HIS A 48 -7.72 4.91 -18.87
N ASP A 49 -6.96 5.34 -19.87
CA ASP A 49 -6.42 6.69 -19.99
C ASP A 49 -7.50 7.75 -20.29
N ILE A 50 -7.21 9.01 -19.96
CA ILE A 50 -8.09 10.13 -20.34
C ILE A 50 -7.87 10.48 -21.81
N GLY A 51 -8.98 10.56 -22.56
CA GLY A 51 -8.96 10.97 -23.97
C GLY A 51 -8.69 9.82 -24.94
N THR A 52 -8.18 10.14 -26.13
CA THR A 52 -8.17 9.24 -27.29
C THR A 52 -6.77 8.90 -27.81
N SER A 53 -5.76 9.63 -27.35
CA SER A 53 -4.40 9.59 -27.90
C SER A 53 -3.76 8.21 -27.79
N LEU A 54 -3.86 7.55 -26.64
CA LEU A 54 -3.23 6.24 -26.43
C LEU A 54 -3.90 5.15 -27.25
N SER A 55 -5.22 5.23 -27.45
CA SER A 55 -5.93 4.33 -28.38
C SER A 55 -5.40 4.44 -29.80
N LEU A 56 -5.10 5.66 -30.28
CA LEU A 56 -4.53 5.88 -31.62
C LEU A 56 -3.10 5.34 -31.72
N VAL A 57 -2.28 5.59 -30.68
CA VAL A 57 -0.92 5.05 -30.60
C VAL A 57 -0.96 3.52 -30.57
N ALA A 58 -1.84 2.91 -29.78
CA ALA A 58 -1.99 1.46 -29.70
C ALA A 58 -2.30 0.83 -31.07
N VAL A 59 -3.21 1.43 -31.85
CA VAL A 59 -3.50 0.97 -33.22
C VAL A 59 -2.27 1.08 -34.12
N SER A 60 -1.50 2.17 -34.03
CA SER A 60 -0.25 2.32 -34.80
C SER A 60 0.79 1.24 -34.48
N LEU A 61 0.78 0.72 -33.24
CA LEU A 61 1.64 -0.36 -32.76
C LEU A 61 1.13 -1.76 -33.15
N GLY A 62 -0.08 -1.86 -33.70
CA GLY A 62 -0.69 -3.08 -34.21
C GLY A 62 -1.89 -3.58 -33.42
N ALA A 63 -2.46 -2.79 -32.51
CA ALA A 63 -3.71 -3.16 -31.84
C ALA A 63 -4.84 -3.26 -32.87
N CYS A 64 -5.55 -4.40 -32.87
CA CYS A 64 -6.65 -4.66 -33.80
C CYS A 64 -8.05 -4.48 -33.18
N ILE A 65 -8.12 -4.31 -31.86
CA ILE A 65 -9.33 -4.06 -31.09
C ILE A 65 -9.03 -2.89 -30.15
N ILE A 66 -9.93 -1.90 -30.07
CA ILE A 66 -9.86 -0.82 -29.09
C ILE A 66 -11.11 -0.90 -28.22
N GLU A 67 -10.91 -0.97 -26.92
CA GLU A 67 -11.94 -0.89 -25.91
C GLU A 67 -11.74 0.37 -25.08
N LYS A 68 -12.83 1.10 -24.83
CA LYS A 68 -12.81 2.38 -24.14
C LYS A 68 -14.11 2.58 -23.38
N HIS A 69 -14.02 3.10 -22.16
CA HIS A 69 -15.21 3.46 -21.39
C HIS A 69 -15.93 4.65 -22.03
N PHE A 70 -17.26 4.61 -22.00
CA PHE A 70 -18.15 5.60 -22.60
C PHE A 70 -19.16 6.05 -21.55
N THR A 71 -19.40 7.36 -21.47
CA THR A 71 -20.41 7.93 -20.58
C THR A 71 -21.19 9.04 -21.28
N LEU A 72 -22.42 9.27 -20.84
CA LEU A 72 -23.22 10.43 -21.24
C LEU A 72 -22.87 11.68 -20.41
N ASP A 73 -22.44 11.46 -19.17
CA ASP A 73 -22.02 12.50 -18.24
C ASP A 73 -20.93 11.95 -17.31
N ARG A 74 -19.86 12.72 -17.11
CA ARG A 74 -18.73 12.35 -16.24
C ARG A 74 -19.02 12.56 -14.75
N SER A 75 -20.09 13.28 -14.41
CA SER A 75 -20.53 13.54 -13.04
C SER A 75 -21.38 12.42 -12.44
N MET A 76 -21.76 11.42 -13.24
CA MET A 76 -22.53 10.27 -12.79
C MET A 76 -21.78 9.41 -11.78
N GLU A 77 -22.54 8.71 -10.95
CA GLU A 77 -22.03 7.84 -9.89
C GLU A 77 -21.21 6.67 -10.48
N GLY A 78 -19.98 6.50 -9.97
CA GLY A 78 -19.09 5.42 -10.35
C GLY A 78 -17.71 5.92 -10.83
N PRO A 79 -16.62 5.20 -10.50
CA PRO A 79 -15.26 5.66 -10.80
C PRO A 79 -14.98 5.77 -12.31
N ASP A 80 -15.60 4.91 -13.11
CA ASP A 80 -15.39 4.81 -14.55
C ASP A 80 -15.91 6.02 -15.32
N HIS A 81 -16.94 6.72 -14.82
CA HIS A 81 -17.53 7.87 -15.51
C HIS A 81 -16.54 9.02 -15.67
N ARG A 82 -15.66 9.21 -14.68
CA ARG A 82 -14.66 10.30 -14.69
C ARG A 82 -13.58 10.13 -15.77
N VAL A 83 -13.26 8.89 -16.13
CA VAL A 83 -12.23 8.54 -17.13
C VAL A 83 -12.81 8.17 -18.49
N SER A 84 -14.13 8.05 -18.59
CA SER A 84 -14.86 7.71 -19.81
C SER A 84 -14.84 8.83 -20.86
N LEU A 85 -15.01 8.43 -22.13
CA LEU A 85 -15.26 9.34 -23.24
C LEU A 85 -16.73 9.74 -23.29
N LEU A 86 -16.97 11.01 -23.60
CA LEU A 86 -18.27 11.56 -23.96
C LEU A 86 -18.63 11.22 -25.42
N PRO A 87 -19.91 11.34 -25.83
CA PRO A 87 -20.36 11.00 -27.18
C PRO A 87 -19.52 11.62 -28.30
N GLU A 88 -19.22 12.91 -28.21
CA GLU A 88 -18.42 13.61 -29.22
C GLU A 88 -16.96 13.16 -29.26
N GLU A 89 -16.38 12.83 -28.12
CA GLU A 89 -14.99 12.36 -28.02
C GLU A 89 -14.87 10.94 -28.56
N PHE A 90 -15.87 10.09 -28.29
CA PHE A 90 -15.95 8.75 -28.86
C PHE A 90 -16.18 8.80 -30.37
N GLN A 91 -17.03 9.72 -30.87
CA GLN A 91 -17.20 9.95 -32.29
C GLN A 91 -15.88 10.39 -32.95
N ARG A 92 -15.14 11.30 -32.31
CA ARG A 92 -13.79 11.70 -32.76
C ARG A 92 -12.84 10.52 -32.81
N LEU A 93 -12.77 9.70 -31.76
CA LEU A 93 -11.96 8.48 -31.75
C LEU A 93 -12.33 7.55 -32.91
N ALA A 94 -13.61 7.26 -33.10
CA ALA A 94 -14.09 6.40 -34.17
C ALA A 94 -13.74 6.95 -35.56
N ALA A 95 -13.87 8.26 -35.79
CA ALA A 95 -13.47 8.91 -37.03
C ALA A 95 -11.96 8.80 -37.26
N SER A 96 -11.13 9.11 -36.25
CA SER A 96 -9.67 9.00 -36.33
C SER A 96 -9.20 7.56 -36.60
N LEU A 97 -9.84 6.55 -36.00
CA LEU A 97 -9.55 5.13 -36.25
C LEU A 97 -9.91 4.70 -37.68
N ARG A 98 -11.02 5.19 -38.23
CA ARG A 98 -11.42 4.92 -39.63
C ARG A 98 -10.45 5.56 -40.63
N THR A 99 -10.03 6.80 -40.38
CA THR A 99 -9.01 7.49 -41.18
C THR A 99 -7.66 6.76 -41.13
N HIS A 100 -7.26 6.28 -39.95
CA HIS A 100 -6.03 5.49 -39.81
C HIS A 100 -6.08 4.19 -40.63
N LYS A 101 -7.22 3.49 -40.64
CA LYS A 101 -7.42 2.27 -41.46
C LYS A 101 -7.32 2.54 -42.96
N ALA A 102 -7.70 3.73 -43.44
CA ALA A 102 -7.64 4.12 -44.85
C ALA A 102 -6.22 4.49 -45.31
N ASN A 103 -5.37 5.03 -44.42
CA ASN A 103 -4.05 5.60 -44.74
C ASN A 103 -2.87 4.65 -44.46
N GLY A 104 -3.14 3.34 -44.39
CA GLY A 104 -2.27 2.32 -43.83
C GLY A 104 -0.76 2.45 -44.14
N LYS A 105 0.00 3.02 -43.21
CA LYS A 105 1.44 2.82 -43.04
C LYS A 105 1.80 3.01 -41.56
N ARG A 106 2.44 1.97 -41.00
CA ARG A 106 3.03 1.95 -39.65
C ARG A 106 3.97 3.14 -39.48
N LEU A 107 3.61 4.07 -38.60
CA LEU A 107 4.58 4.97 -37.97
C LEU A 107 5.26 4.19 -36.83
N PHE A 108 6.56 4.44 -36.64
CA PHE A 108 7.42 3.93 -35.56
C PHE A 108 8.23 2.64 -35.83
N SER A 109 9.54 2.86 -35.96
CA SER A 109 10.60 1.88 -36.09
C SER A 109 10.97 1.26 -34.73
N LYS A 110 11.48 0.02 -34.79
CA LYS A 110 11.80 -0.84 -33.64
C LYS A 110 13.05 -0.38 -32.89
N LYS A 111 13.00 -0.37 -31.55
CA LYS A 111 14.12 -0.74 -30.68
C LYS A 111 13.62 -1.71 -29.58
N PRO A 112 14.40 -2.71 -29.14
CA PRO A 112 13.96 -3.68 -28.13
C PRO A 112 14.47 -3.35 -26.72
N ARG A 113 13.76 -3.91 -25.71
CA ARG A 113 14.06 -4.15 -24.25
C ARG A 113 13.12 -3.37 -23.32
N ARG A 114 12.65 -3.85 -22.15
CA ARG A 114 13.07 -4.90 -21.17
C ARG A 114 11.82 -5.60 -20.55
N LYS A 115 12.02 -6.60 -19.69
CA LYS A 115 10.97 -7.40 -19.01
C LYS A 115 10.41 -6.58 -17.83
N GLU A 116 9.14 -6.19 -17.86
CA GLU A 116 8.52 -5.30 -16.85
C GLU A 116 7.80 -6.10 -15.74
N ALA A 117 7.83 -5.56 -14.51
CA ALA A 117 7.04 -6.00 -13.35
C ALA A 117 5.68 -5.29 -13.33
N LEU A 118 4.70 -5.82 -12.58
CA LEU A 118 3.36 -5.22 -12.46
C LEU A 118 3.44 -3.91 -11.66
N LEU A 119 2.81 -2.83 -12.17
CA LEU A 119 2.69 -1.55 -11.46
C LEU A 119 1.93 -1.72 -10.13
N GLN A 120 2.26 -0.93 -9.11
CA GLN A 120 1.65 -1.04 -7.79
C GLN A 120 0.13 -0.79 -7.80
N GLY A 121 -0.35 0.21 -8.55
CA GLY A 121 -1.79 0.42 -8.79
C GLY A 121 -2.47 -0.77 -9.47
N GLU A 122 -1.77 -1.49 -10.36
CA GLU A 122 -2.27 -2.73 -10.96
C GLU A 122 -2.34 -3.85 -9.91
N GLN A 123 -1.39 -3.92 -8.95
CA GLN A 123 -1.41 -4.88 -7.85
C GLN A 123 -2.58 -4.62 -6.87
N LEU A 124 -2.86 -3.35 -6.54
CA LEU A 124 -4.00 -2.94 -5.71
C LEU A 124 -5.34 -3.33 -6.37
N ASN A 125 -5.53 -2.96 -7.64
CA ASN A 125 -6.75 -3.26 -8.38
C ASN A 125 -6.89 -4.76 -8.65
N LYS A 126 -5.78 -5.45 -8.92
CA LYS A 126 -5.74 -6.91 -9.04
C LYS A 126 -6.28 -7.59 -7.79
N GLN A 127 -6.03 -7.08 -6.59
CA GLN A 127 -6.57 -7.66 -5.37
C GLN A 127 -8.05 -7.38 -5.19
N LEU A 128 -8.54 -6.20 -5.55
CA LEU A 128 -9.97 -5.90 -5.46
C LEU A 128 -10.80 -6.75 -6.45
N PHE A 129 -10.29 -6.95 -7.67
CA PHE A 129 -11.07 -7.53 -8.77
C PHE A 129 -10.75 -9.00 -9.08
N ARG A 130 -9.59 -9.55 -8.67
CA ARG A 130 -9.34 -10.99 -8.85
C ARG A 130 -10.16 -11.81 -7.85
N LYS A 131 -10.38 -13.07 -8.21
CA LYS A 131 -11.06 -14.04 -7.36
C LYS A 131 -10.04 -14.92 -6.64
N SER A 132 -10.22 -15.05 -5.33
CA SER A 132 -9.55 -16.05 -4.49
C SER A 132 -10.40 -17.31 -4.39
N VAL A 133 -9.74 -18.43 -4.11
CA VAL A 133 -10.41 -19.65 -3.67
C VAL A 133 -10.87 -19.48 -2.21
N VAL A 134 -12.15 -19.68 -1.95
CA VAL A 134 -12.74 -19.64 -0.61
C VAL A 134 -13.54 -20.92 -0.35
N ALA A 135 -13.73 -21.26 0.92
CA ALA A 135 -14.55 -22.41 1.32
C ALA A 135 -16.03 -22.14 1.03
N ALA A 136 -16.67 -23.01 0.26
CA ALA A 136 -18.10 -22.91 -0.05
C ALA A 136 -18.98 -23.28 1.16
N ARG A 137 -18.44 -24.07 2.08
CA ARG A 137 -19.05 -24.56 3.32
C ARG A 137 -17.96 -24.85 4.36
N PRO A 138 -18.29 -25.16 5.62
CA PRO A 138 -17.28 -25.54 6.60
C PRO A 138 -16.56 -26.83 6.19
N ILE A 139 -15.23 -26.85 6.27
CA ILE A 139 -14.38 -28.00 5.94
C ILE A 139 -13.56 -28.34 7.19
N ARG A 140 -13.59 -29.60 7.63
CA ARG A 140 -12.83 -30.01 8.83
C ARG A 140 -11.38 -30.37 8.47
N MET A 141 -10.47 -30.15 9.40
CA MET A 141 -9.08 -30.59 9.28
C MET A 141 -9.02 -32.08 8.92
N GLY A 142 -8.20 -32.42 7.93
CA GLY A 142 -8.04 -33.78 7.41
C GLY A 142 -9.14 -34.23 6.43
N GLN A 143 -10.23 -33.47 6.25
CA GLN A 143 -11.26 -33.76 5.25
C GLN A 143 -10.68 -33.61 3.84
N ILE A 144 -10.98 -34.55 2.95
CA ILE A 144 -10.60 -34.45 1.54
C ILE A 144 -11.44 -33.37 0.86
N ILE A 145 -10.78 -32.38 0.27
CA ILE A 145 -11.42 -31.23 -0.36
C ILE A 145 -12.00 -31.65 -1.73
N GLY A 146 -13.32 -31.54 -1.87
CA GLY A 146 -14.05 -31.79 -3.11
C GLY A 146 -14.30 -30.52 -3.94
N GLN A 147 -14.89 -30.69 -5.14
CA GLN A 147 -15.28 -29.56 -6.00
C GLN A 147 -16.31 -28.65 -5.34
N ASP A 148 -17.31 -29.24 -4.70
CA ASP A 148 -18.41 -28.52 -4.06
C ASP A 148 -18.01 -27.89 -2.71
N ASP A 149 -16.77 -28.06 -2.28
CA ASP A 149 -16.24 -27.46 -1.05
C ASP A 149 -15.56 -26.11 -1.32
N LEU A 150 -15.32 -25.77 -2.59
CA LEU A 150 -14.59 -24.56 -2.99
C LEU A 150 -15.44 -23.68 -3.90
N MET A 151 -15.31 -22.37 -3.73
CA MET A 151 -15.86 -21.38 -4.65
C MET A 151 -14.87 -20.22 -4.89
N LEU A 152 -15.15 -19.41 -5.92
CA LEU A 152 -14.31 -18.26 -6.28
C LEU A 152 -15.01 -16.95 -5.92
N ARG A 153 -14.45 -16.18 -4.99
CA ARG A 153 -14.97 -14.86 -4.58
C ARG A 153 -13.89 -13.79 -4.62
N CYS A 154 -14.29 -12.54 -4.82
CA CYS A 154 -13.44 -11.38 -4.57
C CYS A 154 -13.41 -11.08 -3.05
N PRO A 155 -12.33 -10.49 -2.52
CA PRO A 155 -11.12 -10.04 -3.22
C PRO A 155 -10.12 -11.17 -3.51
N GLY A 156 -9.19 -10.91 -4.41
CA GLY A 156 -8.11 -11.77 -4.90
C GLY A 156 -6.87 -11.80 -4.00
N THR A 157 -7.07 -11.74 -2.69
CA THR A 157 -6.01 -11.70 -1.66
C THR A 157 -5.46 -13.07 -1.28
N GLY A 158 -6.15 -14.15 -1.67
CA GLY A 158 -5.75 -15.53 -1.43
C GLY A 158 -5.28 -16.26 -2.67
N LEU A 159 -5.32 -17.58 -2.59
CA LEU A 159 -4.93 -18.50 -3.63
C LEU A 159 -5.72 -18.20 -4.91
N SER A 160 -5.00 -17.99 -6.02
CA SER A 160 -5.62 -17.73 -7.31
C SER A 160 -6.55 -18.88 -7.71
N GLY A 161 -7.70 -18.56 -8.31
CA GLY A 161 -8.57 -19.58 -8.91
C GLY A 161 -7.89 -20.47 -9.96
N GLN A 162 -6.72 -20.10 -10.48
CA GLN A 162 -5.91 -20.98 -11.35
C GLN A 162 -5.31 -22.19 -10.60
N ALA A 163 -5.13 -22.08 -9.29
CA ALA A 163 -4.63 -23.15 -8.43
C ALA A 163 -5.76 -23.97 -7.77
N LEU A 164 -7.02 -23.64 -8.03
CA LEU A 164 -8.21 -24.34 -7.51
C LEU A 164 -8.16 -25.86 -7.78
N GLY A 165 -7.69 -26.27 -8.96
CA GLY A 165 -7.54 -27.68 -9.31
C GLY A 165 -6.51 -28.45 -8.48
N GLN A 166 -5.58 -27.76 -7.82
CA GLN A 166 -4.53 -28.38 -7.00
C GLN A 166 -5.01 -28.69 -5.57
N LEU A 167 -6.13 -28.10 -5.15
CA LEU A 167 -6.76 -28.38 -3.85
C LEU A 167 -7.67 -29.61 -3.91
N PHE A 168 -8.12 -30.03 -5.10
CA PHE A 168 -8.99 -31.19 -5.20
C PHE A 168 -8.28 -32.47 -4.83
N GLY A 169 -8.88 -33.23 -3.90
CA GLY A 169 -8.31 -34.47 -3.42
C GLY A 169 -7.22 -34.31 -2.36
N THR A 170 -6.89 -33.08 -1.94
CA THR A 170 -5.95 -32.87 -0.82
C THR A 170 -6.71 -32.85 0.52
N PRO A 171 -6.11 -33.36 1.61
CA PRO A 171 -6.68 -33.21 2.94
C PRO A 171 -6.55 -31.76 3.42
N ALA A 172 -7.61 -31.22 4.02
CA ALA A 172 -7.62 -29.88 4.58
C ALA A 172 -6.60 -29.74 5.71
N ALA A 173 -5.78 -28.69 5.65
CA ALA A 173 -4.67 -28.49 6.59
C ALA A 173 -5.11 -27.96 7.97
N LYS A 174 -6.31 -27.39 8.05
CA LYS A 174 -6.97 -26.90 9.26
C LYS A 174 -8.48 -26.92 9.05
N ASP A 175 -9.23 -26.57 10.09
CA ASP A 175 -10.65 -26.26 9.94
C ASP A 175 -10.81 -24.94 9.17
N TYR A 176 -11.71 -24.93 8.20
CA TYR A 176 -12.11 -23.74 7.44
C TYR A 176 -13.59 -23.44 7.69
N SER A 177 -13.89 -22.18 7.97
CA SER A 177 -15.26 -21.67 8.03
C SER A 177 -15.78 -21.34 6.63
N THR A 178 -17.10 -21.28 6.46
CA THR A 178 -17.72 -20.81 5.20
C THR A 178 -17.17 -19.43 4.82
N GLU A 179 -16.84 -19.24 3.54
CA GLU A 179 -16.21 -18.03 2.97
C GLU A 179 -14.77 -17.75 3.43
N GLU A 180 -14.17 -18.63 4.23
CA GLU A 180 -12.77 -18.47 4.60
C GLU A 180 -11.84 -18.65 3.39
N ILE A 181 -10.87 -17.76 3.25
CA ILE A 181 -9.96 -17.69 2.11
C ILE A 181 -8.85 -18.74 2.26
N PHE A 182 -8.60 -19.51 1.19
CA PHE A 182 -7.42 -20.35 1.08
C PHE A 182 -6.23 -19.50 0.65
N PHE A 183 -5.13 -19.50 1.40
CA PHE A 183 -3.91 -18.76 1.04
C PHE A 183 -2.85 -19.65 0.37
N GLU A 184 -2.82 -20.95 0.70
CA GLU A 184 -1.80 -21.91 0.23
C GLU A 184 -2.43 -23.27 -0.09
N ILE A 185 -1.75 -24.07 -0.93
CA ILE A 185 -2.23 -25.38 -1.42
C ILE A 185 -1.96 -26.50 -0.41
N ALA A 186 -0.96 -26.31 0.44
CA ALA A 186 -0.73 -27.04 1.68
C ALA A 186 0.29 -26.21 2.48
N PRO A 187 0.05 -25.87 3.76
CA PRO A 187 1.12 -25.33 4.58
C PRO A 187 2.15 -26.44 4.67
N THR A 188 3.38 -26.16 4.26
CA THR A 188 4.48 -27.00 4.67
C THR A 188 4.51 -26.89 6.19
N LEU A 189 4.08 -27.94 6.88
CA LEU A 189 4.19 -28.08 8.32
C LEU A 189 5.67 -28.29 8.67
N ALA A 190 6.44 -27.23 8.50
CA ALA A 190 7.60 -26.94 9.30
C ALA A 190 7.27 -25.64 10.05
N ARG A 191 6.37 -25.75 11.04
CA ARG A 191 6.40 -24.82 12.17
C ARG A 191 7.70 -25.12 12.92
N SER A 192 8.83 -24.58 12.45
CA SER A 192 9.87 -24.25 13.40
C SER A 192 9.25 -23.16 14.29
N ARG A 193 9.00 -23.51 15.56
CA ARG A 193 8.87 -22.53 16.63
C ARG A 193 10.26 -21.95 16.90
N GLU A 194 10.89 -21.36 15.89
CA GLU A 194 11.90 -20.37 16.20
C GLU A 194 11.10 -19.15 16.65
N GLU A 195 11.23 -18.81 17.93
CA GLU A 195 10.79 -17.53 18.43
C GLU A 195 11.51 -16.47 17.60
N GLU A 196 10.82 -15.85 16.65
CA GLU A 196 11.39 -14.76 15.86
C GLU A 196 11.46 -13.54 16.78
N THR A 197 12.64 -13.36 17.36
CA THR A 197 12.93 -12.29 18.31
C THR A 197 13.21 -10.99 17.59
N PHE A 198 12.63 -9.89 18.09
CA PHE A 198 13.06 -8.55 17.72
C PHE A 198 14.53 -8.33 18.08
N PHE A 199 15.30 -7.74 17.17
CA PHE A 199 16.67 -7.32 17.46
C PHE A 199 16.67 -6.08 18.38
N GLU A 200 17.73 -5.93 19.18
CA GLU A 200 17.84 -4.85 20.17
C GLU A 200 18.19 -3.49 19.52
N TRP A 201 17.21 -2.89 18.86
CA TRP A 201 17.25 -1.52 18.35
C TRP A 201 15.94 -0.85 18.76
N GLY A 202 15.96 0.27 19.47
CA GLY A 202 14.75 0.97 19.94
C GLY A 202 13.66 0.06 20.56
N HIS A 203 12.39 0.44 20.34
CA HIS A 203 11.22 -0.36 20.67
C HIS A 203 10.57 -0.91 19.40
N GLY A 204 10.84 -2.18 19.09
CA GLY A 204 10.25 -2.87 17.93
C GLY A 204 8.84 -3.37 18.16
N GLY A 205 8.03 -3.34 17.11
CA GLY A 205 6.64 -3.75 17.15
C GLY A 205 6.06 -4.23 15.83
N LEU A 206 4.73 -4.32 15.78
CA LEU A 206 3.99 -4.73 14.60
C LEU A 206 2.79 -3.82 14.33
N VAL A 207 2.48 -3.69 13.05
CA VAL A 207 1.19 -3.17 12.57
C VAL A 207 0.10 -4.19 12.84
N VAL A 208 -1.01 -3.72 13.39
CA VAL A 208 -2.17 -4.54 13.74
C VAL A 208 -3.48 -3.82 13.44
N ARG A 209 -4.55 -4.61 13.39
CA ARG A 209 -5.94 -4.19 13.38
C ARG A 209 -6.66 -4.81 14.58
N TYR A 210 -7.87 -4.34 14.88
CA TYR A 210 -8.66 -4.86 16.00
C TYR A 210 -8.93 -6.37 15.93
N HIS A 211 -8.97 -6.96 14.73
CA HIS A 211 -9.23 -8.38 14.57
C HIS A 211 -7.99 -9.27 14.70
N ASP A 212 -6.77 -8.75 14.51
CA ASP A 212 -5.55 -9.58 14.41
C ASP A 212 -4.45 -9.27 15.46
N PHE A 213 -4.63 -8.26 16.33
CA PHE A 213 -3.60 -7.88 17.31
C PHE A 213 -3.22 -9.00 18.28
N GLU A 214 -4.13 -9.93 18.58
CA GLU A 214 -3.88 -11.09 19.43
C GLU A 214 -2.82 -12.05 18.86
N THR A 215 -2.77 -12.16 17.53
CA THR A 215 -1.74 -12.92 16.81
C THR A 215 -0.40 -12.22 16.92
N ALA A 216 -0.38 -10.88 16.80
CA ALA A 216 0.84 -10.08 16.95
C ALA A 216 1.47 -10.21 18.34
N LEU A 217 0.66 -10.39 19.40
CA LEU A 217 1.17 -10.61 20.76
C LEU A 217 1.99 -11.91 20.90
N SER A 218 1.91 -12.85 19.95
CA SER A 218 2.75 -14.06 19.95
C SER A 218 4.21 -13.80 19.57
N PHE A 219 4.50 -12.63 18.99
CA PHE A 219 5.85 -12.18 18.64
C PHE A 219 6.55 -11.44 19.79
N SER A 220 5.90 -11.31 20.95
CA SER A 220 6.40 -10.51 22.09
C SER A 220 6.84 -9.08 21.70
N PRO A 221 6.02 -8.31 20.95
CA PRO A 221 6.38 -6.98 20.52
C PRO A 221 6.47 -6.01 21.72
N ARG A 222 7.28 -4.95 21.61
CA ARG A 222 7.29 -3.84 22.57
C ARG A 222 6.28 -2.75 22.21
N VAL A 223 5.86 -2.71 20.95
CA VAL A 223 4.97 -1.70 20.38
C VAL A 223 3.87 -2.38 19.56
N LEU A 224 2.64 -1.89 19.67
CA LEU A 224 1.58 -2.22 18.73
C LEU A 224 1.09 -0.93 18.07
N GLU A 225 1.07 -0.93 16.74
CA GLU A 225 0.51 0.16 15.97
C GLU A 225 -0.83 -0.23 15.34
N PHE A 226 -1.91 0.42 15.77
CA PHE A 226 -3.25 0.17 15.23
C PHE A 226 -3.49 1.01 13.99
N HIS A 227 -3.59 0.35 12.84
CA HIS A 227 -3.97 0.99 11.58
C HIS A 227 -5.49 1.09 11.48
N LEU A 228 -6.02 2.29 11.70
CA LEU A 228 -7.45 2.53 11.68
C LEU A 228 -7.95 2.65 10.25
N THR A 229 -9.08 2.00 9.97
CA THR A 229 -9.89 2.31 8.79
C THR A 229 -10.89 3.41 9.11
N TYR A 230 -11.44 4.04 8.09
CA TYR A 230 -12.54 4.99 8.29
C TYR A 230 -13.70 4.39 9.10
N ALA A 231 -14.04 3.13 8.82
CA ALA A 231 -15.10 2.43 9.52
C ALA A 231 -14.81 2.26 11.02
N ASP A 232 -13.54 2.14 11.41
CA ASP A 232 -13.14 2.05 12.83
C ASP A 232 -13.35 3.38 13.56
N THR A 233 -13.27 4.51 12.84
CA THR A 233 -13.56 5.84 13.41
C THR A 233 -15.07 6.08 13.58
N GLU A 234 -15.90 5.45 12.75
CA GLU A 234 -17.36 5.57 12.79
C GLU A 234 -18.05 4.57 13.72
N ARG A 235 -17.33 3.55 14.21
CA ARG A 235 -17.85 2.47 15.05
C ARG A 235 -17.37 2.58 16.49
N GLU A 236 -18.04 1.84 17.37
CA GLU A 236 -17.56 1.62 18.73
C GLU A 236 -16.39 0.63 18.75
N ILE A 237 -15.43 0.86 19.63
CA ILE A 237 -14.28 -0.01 19.83
C ILE A 237 -14.76 -1.28 20.54
N PRO A 238 -14.30 -2.49 20.13
CA PRO A 238 -14.65 -3.74 20.81
C PRO A 238 -13.89 -3.87 22.16
N LEU A 239 -14.22 -3.02 23.14
CA LEU A 239 -13.50 -2.90 24.42
C LEU A 239 -13.44 -4.22 25.21
N GLU A 240 -14.48 -5.06 25.14
CA GLU A 240 -14.49 -6.39 25.77
C GLU A 240 -13.35 -7.28 25.26
N LYS A 241 -12.95 -7.13 24.00
CA LYS A 241 -11.84 -7.86 23.43
C LYS A 241 -10.52 -7.40 24.04
N PHE A 242 -10.32 -6.10 24.18
CA PHE A 242 -9.12 -5.54 24.81
C PHE A 242 -9.01 -5.92 26.29
N GLU A 243 -10.14 -5.96 27.00
CA GLU A 243 -10.21 -6.40 28.40
C GLU A 243 -9.65 -7.82 28.59
N ARG A 244 -9.99 -8.75 27.69
CA ARG A 244 -9.49 -10.14 27.74
C ARG A 244 -7.97 -10.26 27.61
N PHE A 245 -7.33 -9.28 26.97
CA PHE A 245 -5.88 -9.26 26.74
C PHE A 245 -5.16 -8.20 27.58
N ARG A 246 -5.84 -7.56 28.54
CA ARG A 246 -5.32 -6.45 29.36
C ARG A 246 -3.92 -6.73 29.90
N ASP A 247 -3.70 -7.89 30.52
CA ASP A 247 -2.42 -8.23 31.14
C ASP A 247 -1.27 -8.35 30.13
N ARG A 248 -1.58 -8.72 28.87
CA ARG A 248 -0.59 -8.82 27.79
C ARG A 248 -0.36 -7.50 27.06
N LEU A 249 -1.32 -6.57 27.15
CA LEU A 249 -1.22 -5.23 26.55
C LEU A 249 -0.54 -4.25 27.50
N ASN A 250 -0.68 -4.45 28.81
CA ASN A 250 -0.09 -3.61 29.84
C ASN A 250 1.44 -3.54 29.69
N GLY A 251 1.97 -2.32 29.60
CA GLY A 251 3.39 -2.05 29.46
C GLY A 251 3.89 -2.02 28.01
N LEU A 252 3.06 -2.38 27.03
CA LEU A 252 3.37 -2.16 25.62
C LEU A 252 3.18 -0.69 25.26
N LYS A 253 3.96 -0.21 24.29
CA LYS A 253 3.78 1.13 23.71
C LYS A 253 2.64 1.13 22.70
N LEU A 254 1.78 2.14 22.78
CA LEU A 254 0.61 2.28 21.92
C LEU A 254 0.88 3.31 20.82
N ARG A 255 0.78 2.88 19.57
CA ARG A 255 0.76 3.77 18.40
C ARG A 255 -0.56 3.59 17.68
N VAL A 256 -1.08 4.68 17.13
CA VAL A 256 -2.32 4.65 16.34
C VAL A 256 -2.08 5.39 15.04
N HIS A 257 -2.31 4.72 13.93
CA HIS A 257 -2.24 5.32 12.61
C HIS A 257 -3.62 5.84 12.21
N CYS A 258 -3.70 7.14 11.95
CA CYS A 258 -4.93 7.78 11.47
C CYS A 258 -5.30 7.21 10.11
N CYS A 259 -6.60 7.09 9.83
CA CYS A 259 -7.06 6.59 8.54
C CYS A 259 -6.78 7.60 7.42
N GLU A 260 -6.17 7.13 6.33
CA GLU A 260 -5.89 7.97 5.15
C GLU A 260 -7.14 8.21 4.29
N TYR A 261 -8.08 7.26 4.34
CA TYR A 261 -9.32 7.28 3.57
C TYR A 261 -10.48 7.69 4.47
N LEU A 262 -11.35 8.57 3.97
CA LEU A 262 -12.60 9.02 4.58
C LEU A 262 -13.80 8.58 3.71
N GLY A 263 -13.91 7.28 3.47
CA GLY A 263 -14.79 6.73 2.45
C GLY A 263 -14.24 6.97 1.05
N GLU A 264 -14.91 7.80 0.25
CA GLU A 264 -14.51 8.12 -1.13
C GLU A 264 -13.59 9.36 -1.25
N GLN A 265 -13.12 9.88 -0.12
CA GLN A 265 -12.26 11.07 -0.06
C GLN A 265 -10.99 10.75 0.72
N LEU A 266 -9.93 11.50 0.47
CA LEU A 266 -8.72 11.45 1.31
C LEU A 266 -8.90 12.30 2.55
N PHE A 267 -8.28 11.85 3.63
CA PHE A 267 -7.97 12.68 4.77
C PHE A 267 -7.06 13.81 4.30
N ASP A 268 -7.49 15.06 4.51
CA ASP A 268 -6.75 16.23 4.06
C ASP A 268 -7.05 17.45 4.95
N LEU A 269 -6.08 17.79 5.82
CA LEU A 269 -6.13 18.98 6.67
C LEU A 269 -5.65 20.23 5.92
N CYS A 270 -4.89 20.05 4.85
CA CYS A 270 -4.33 21.12 4.03
C CYS A 270 -5.31 21.61 2.96
N THR A 271 -6.37 20.87 2.69
CA THR A 271 -7.36 21.17 1.65
C THR A 271 -7.99 22.56 1.76
N GLY A 272 -8.27 23.19 0.61
CA GLY A 272 -9.10 24.40 0.54
C GLY A 272 -10.61 24.10 0.63
N TYR A 273 -11.02 22.84 0.50
CA TYR A 273 -12.43 22.45 0.53
C TYR A 273 -12.94 22.30 1.96
N ARG A 274 -13.74 23.26 2.42
CA ARG A 274 -14.22 23.35 3.81
C ARG A 274 -14.83 22.06 4.36
N GLU A 275 -15.57 21.31 3.54
CA GLU A 275 -16.22 20.08 4.00
C GLU A 275 -15.24 18.91 4.19
N VAL A 276 -14.26 18.75 3.29
CA VAL A 276 -13.19 17.75 3.44
C VAL A 276 -12.33 18.07 4.64
N TYR A 277 -11.98 19.34 4.81
CA TYR A 277 -11.23 19.84 5.96
C TYR A 277 -11.94 19.54 7.28
N LYS A 278 -13.22 19.94 7.43
CA LYS A 278 -14.00 19.68 8.65
C LYS A 278 -14.12 18.20 8.96
N ARG A 279 -14.29 17.36 7.93
CA ARG A 279 -14.38 15.91 8.09
C ARG A 279 -13.06 15.32 8.56
N SER A 280 -11.95 15.75 7.99
CA SER A 280 -10.60 15.33 8.37
C SER A 280 -10.29 15.73 9.82
N LEU A 281 -10.62 16.96 10.21
CA LEU A 281 -10.43 17.43 11.58
C LEU A 281 -11.24 16.59 12.59
N ARG A 282 -12.54 16.38 12.34
CA ARG A 282 -13.38 15.52 13.18
C ARG A 282 -12.86 14.07 13.27
N THR A 283 -12.31 13.57 12.17
CA THR A 283 -11.73 12.23 12.15
C THR A 283 -10.50 12.16 13.05
N LEU A 284 -9.62 13.16 12.97
CA LEU A 284 -8.44 13.23 13.85
C LEU A 284 -8.83 13.38 15.33
N GLU A 285 -9.82 14.21 15.66
CA GLU A 285 -10.41 14.29 17.01
C GLU A 285 -10.91 12.93 17.49
N ARG A 286 -11.61 12.20 16.62
CA ARG A 286 -12.10 10.85 16.93
C ARG A 286 -10.96 9.86 17.14
N VAL A 287 -9.88 9.95 16.36
CA VAL A 287 -8.68 9.10 16.54
C VAL A 287 -7.98 9.41 17.87
N ILE A 288 -7.96 10.67 18.31
CA ILE A 288 -7.47 11.07 19.64
C ILE A 288 -8.30 10.41 20.74
N GLU A 289 -9.63 10.46 20.64
CA GLU A 289 -10.52 9.77 21.59
C GLU A 289 -10.28 8.26 21.61
N ILE A 290 -10.18 7.63 20.44
CA ILE A 290 -9.90 6.19 20.31
C ILE A 290 -8.57 5.85 20.99
N THR A 291 -7.54 6.66 20.75
CA THR A 291 -6.22 6.46 21.35
C THR A 291 -6.28 6.53 22.87
N HIS A 292 -7.02 7.48 23.45
CA HIS A 292 -7.25 7.52 24.89
C HIS A 292 -7.99 6.29 25.41
N GLN A 293 -9.02 5.81 24.69
CA GLN A 293 -9.78 4.63 25.09
C GLN A 293 -8.91 3.37 25.07
N LEU A 294 -8.09 3.19 24.04
CA LEU A 294 -7.14 2.09 23.94
C LEU A 294 -6.04 2.19 25.01
N ASN A 295 -5.54 3.39 25.30
CA ASN A 295 -4.44 3.58 26.25
C ASN A 295 -4.79 3.13 27.70
N ARG A 296 -6.08 2.97 28.02
CA ARG A 296 -6.53 2.38 29.31
C ARG A 296 -6.08 0.93 29.52
N PHE A 297 -5.71 0.23 28.45
CA PHE A 297 -5.21 -1.15 28.48
C PHE A 297 -3.70 -1.24 28.36
N PHE A 298 -3.08 -0.30 27.65
CA PHE A 298 -1.64 -0.24 27.43
C PHE A 298 -0.90 0.43 28.60
N LEU A 299 -1.53 1.46 29.20
CA LEU A 299 -0.92 2.33 30.20
C LEU A 299 0.38 2.96 29.71
N ASP A 300 0.45 3.30 28.41
CA ASP A 300 1.58 4.00 27.83
C ASP A 300 1.58 5.46 28.33
N GLU A 301 2.71 5.91 28.87
CA GLU A 301 2.93 7.29 29.28
C GLU A 301 3.12 8.24 28.09
N SER A 302 3.48 7.69 26.92
CA SER A 302 3.73 8.46 25.69
C SER A 302 3.06 7.85 24.46
N PRO A 303 1.71 7.76 24.44
CA PRO A 303 0.97 7.34 23.25
C PRO A 303 1.17 8.35 22.12
N MET A 304 1.26 7.85 20.89
CA MET A 304 1.49 8.68 19.71
C MET A 304 0.49 8.33 18.61
N ILE A 305 0.09 9.33 17.85
CA ILE A 305 -0.73 9.16 16.64
C ILE A 305 0.11 9.50 15.43
N VAL A 306 0.25 8.56 14.49
CA VAL A 306 0.83 8.83 13.18
C VAL A 306 -0.29 9.28 12.24
N PHE A 307 -0.08 10.36 11.49
CA PHE A 307 -1.05 10.83 10.51
C PHE A 307 -0.40 11.44 9.28
N ASN A 308 -1.10 11.26 8.15
CA ASN A 308 -0.81 11.94 6.90
C ASN A 308 -1.53 13.29 6.91
N CYS A 309 -0.84 14.39 6.62
CA CYS A 309 -1.46 15.73 6.66
C CYS A 309 -2.40 16.03 5.48
N GLY A 310 -2.35 15.22 4.42
CA GLY A 310 -3.06 15.45 3.17
C GLY A 310 -2.21 16.17 2.12
N ALA A 311 -2.76 17.21 1.50
CA ALA A 311 -2.15 17.95 0.39
C ALA A 311 -1.82 17.05 -0.83
N MET A 312 -2.79 16.20 -1.20
CA MET A 312 -2.68 15.27 -2.33
C MET A 312 -3.64 15.65 -3.44
N THR A 313 -3.17 15.68 -4.69
CA THR A 313 -4.00 16.07 -5.84
C THR A 313 -3.91 15.07 -7.00
N LEU A 314 -5.05 14.77 -7.63
CA LEU A 314 -5.12 13.97 -8.88
C LEU A 314 -4.72 14.76 -10.13
N LYS A 315 -4.85 16.09 -10.08
CA LYS A 315 -4.55 17.02 -11.17
C LYS A 315 -3.78 18.22 -10.61
N GLU A 316 -3.10 18.97 -11.47
CA GLU A 316 -2.54 20.28 -11.14
C GLU A 316 -3.65 21.33 -10.95
N ASP A 317 -4.62 21.09 -10.05
CA ASP A 317 -5.54 22.15 -9.62
C ASP A 317 -4.83 23.01 -8.58
N VAL A 318 -4.37 24.18 -9.05
CA VAL A 318 -3.61 25.18 -8.29
C VAL A 318 -4.33 25.61 -7.00
N ARG A 319 -5.65 25.44 -6.90
CA ARG A 319 -6.44 25.75 -5.69
C ARG A 319 -6.25 24.76 -4.55
N GLN A 320 -5.75 23.55 -4.82
CA GLN A 320 -5.35 22.57 -3.78
C GLN A 320 -3.91 22.76 -3.28
N VAL A 321 -3.12 23.65 -3.91
CA VAL A 321 -1.66 23.76 -3.69
C VAL A 321 -1.29 24.90 -2.72
N ALA A 322 -2.22 25.79 -2.37
CA ALA A 322 -1.98 26.85 -1.40
C ALA A 322 -2.17 26.34 0.04
N ILE A 323 -1.14 25.69 0.58
CA ILE A 323 -1.14 25.17 1.96
C ILE A 323 -1.16 26.34 2.95
N ASP A 324 -2.29 26.53 3.63
CA ASP A 324 -2.43 27.50 4.71
C ASP A 324 -1.77 26.96 5.99
N ARG A 325 -0.45 27.12 6.07
CA ARG A 325 0.36 26.67 7.21
C ARG A 325 -0.09 27.28 8.53
N ALA A 326 -0.57 28.53 8.52
CA ALA A 326 -1.03 29.21 9.72
C ALA A 326 -2.34 28.61 10.25
N ARG A 327 -3.28 28.27 9.36
CA ARG A 327 -4.48 27.51 9.73
C ARG A 327 -4.11 26.12 10.24
N PHE A 328 -3.28 25.39 9.51
CA PHE A 328 -2.84 24.05 9.88
C PHE A 328 -2.24 24.00 11.30
N LEU A 329 -1.32 24.90 11.65
CA LEU A 329 -0.73 24.96 12.99
C LEU A 329 -1.77 25.31 14.06
N ARG A 330 -2.62 26.30 13.79
CA ARG A 330 -3.66 26.74 14.74
C ARG A 330 -4.61 25.60 15.08
N ASP A 331 -5.01 24.82 14.08
CA ASP A 331 -5.94 23.71 14.27
C ASP A 331 -5.31 22.61 15.11
N LEU A 332 -4.05 22.24 14.83
CA LEU A 332 -3.34 21.26 15.62
C LEU A 332 -3.13 21.71 17.08
N GLN A 333 -2.90 23.00 17.32
CA GLN A 333 -2.80 23.56 18.67
C GLN A 333 -4.15 23.58 19.41
N HIS A 334 -5.27 23.66 18.69
CA HIS A 334 -6.61 23.62 19.28
C HIS A 334 -7.12 22.19 19.52
N LEU A 335 -6.54 21.18 18.88
CA LEU A 335 -6.85 19.79 19.16
C LEU A 335 -6.49 19.44 20.59
N SER A 336 -7.47 18.92 21.32
CA SER A 336 -7.31 18.55 22.72
C SER A 336 -6.65 17.18 22.86
N ASN A 337 -5.35 17.13 22.55
CA ASN A 337 -4.58 15.89 22.49
C ASN A 337 -4.09 15.37 23.86
N HIS A 338 -4.29 16.11 24.96
CA HIS A 338 -4.11 15.69 26.36
C HIS A 338 -2.95 14.69 26.62
N GLY A 339 -1.75 14.99 26.12
CA GLY A 339 -0.56 14.15 26.33
C GLY A 339 -0.32 13.06 25.27
N ILE A 340 -1.11 13.03 24.19
CA ILE A 340 -0.83 12.27 22.97
C ILE A 340 -0.04 13.14 22.00
N GLU A 341 1.10 12.64 21.55
CA GLU A 341 1.93 13.31 20.55
C GLU A 341 1.42 13.02 19.13
N LEU A 342 1.22 14.05 18.31
CA LEU A 342 0.80 13.90 16.91
C LEU A 342 2.04 13.88 16.03
N LEU A 343 2.34 12.74 15.42
CA LEU A 343 3.49 12.56 14.53
C LEU A 343 3.05 12.75 13.09
N ALA A 344 3.53 13.82 12.46
CA ALA A 344 3.40 13.93 11.01
C ALA A 344 4.30 12.90 10.34
N GLN A 345 3.72 12.10 9.44
CA GLN A 345 4.47 11.12 8.64
C GLN A 345 5.16 11.81 7.46
N THR A 346 6.34 11.30 7.11
CA THR A 346 7.01 11.68 5.86
C THR A 346 6.12 11.28 4.68
N MET A 347 5.85 12.21 3.75
CA MET A 347 4.94 11.96 2.64
C MET A 347 5.71 11.65 1.34
N PRO A 348 5.26 10.68 0.53
CA PRO A 348 5.87 10.41 -0.76
C PRO A 348 5.44 11.47 -1.79
N PRO A 349 6.26 11.71 -2.83
CA PRO A 349 5.94 12.67 -3.89
C PRO A 349 4.81 12.20 -4.80
N SER A 350 4.65 10.88 -4.97
CA SER A 350 3.68 10.30 -5.90
C SER A 350 2.98 9.05 -5.35
N PRO A 351 2.16 9.19 -4.28
CA PRO A 351 1.46 8.07 -3.66
C PRO A 351 0.35 7.47 -4.52
N TRP A 352 -0.03 6.23 -4.21
CA TRP A 352 -1.12 5.52 -4.86
C TRP A 352 -2.42 5.59 -4.03
N TYR A 353 -3.39 6.38 -4.49
CA TYR A 353 -4.73 6.43 -3.86
C TYR A 353 -5.84 6.11 -4.86
N PHE A 354 -6.83 5.34 -4.43
CA PHE A 354 -7.99 4.93 -5.24
C PHE A 354 -7.62 4.28 -6.59
N GLY A 355 -6.49 3.58 -6.65
CA GLY A 355 -6.02 2.91 -7.87
C GLY A 355 -5.49 3.85 -8.96
N GLY A 356 -5.19 5.11 -8.62
CA GLY A 356 -4.48 6.08 -9.43
C GLY A 356 -3.29 6.69 -8.69
N GLN A 357 -2.36 7.27 -9.43
CA GLN A 357 -1.21 7.98 -8.86
C GLN A 357 -1.59 9.43 -8.58
N TRP A 358 -1.34 9.89 -7.35
CA TRP A 358 -1.61 11.25 -6.90
C TRP A 358 -0.29 12.00 -6.74
N LYS A 359 -0.34 13.33 -6.75
CA LYS A 359 0.83 14.18 -6.49
C LYS A 359 0.75 14.76 -5.10
N GLY A 360 1.80 14.56 -4.30
CA GLY A 360 1.94 15.19 -3.01
C GLY A 360 2.57 16.57 -3.10
N HIS A 361 2.17 17.47 -2.19
CA HIS A 361 2.64 18.86 -2.19
C HIS A 361 3.15 19.35 -0.82
N PHE A 362 3.08 18.52 0.23
CA PHE A 362 3.44 18.93 1.58
C PHE A 362 4.09 17.80 2.36
N LEU A 363 5.06 18.15 3.23
CA LEU A 363 5.83 17.23 4.07
C LEU A 363 6.61 16.16 3.28
N ILE A 364 6.99 16.51 2.05
CA ILE A 364 7.93 15.75 1.20
C ILE A 364 9.35 16.24 1.46
N ASP A 365 9.54 17.56 1.54
CA ASP A 365 10.84 18.16 1.84
C ASP A 365 11.14 18.03 3.34
N PRO A 366 12.33 17.54 3.73
CA PRO A 366 12.67 17.37 5.13
C PRO A 366 12.75 18.71 5.89
N GLN A 367 12.87 19.84 5.22
CA GLN A 367 12.73 21.17 5.83
C GLN A 367 11.30 21.44 6.30
N GLU A 368 10.29 20.94 5.61
CA GLU A 368 8.89 21.11 6.02
C GLU A 368 8.56 20.25 7.24
N LEU A 369 9.09 19.03 7.29
CA LEU A 369 8.98 18.16 8.48
C LEU A 369 9.72 18.75 9.69
N ARG A 370 10.89 19.36 9.47
CA ARG A 370 11.61 20.11 10.53
C ARG A 370 10.80 21.31 11.02
N TRP A 371 10.26 22.09 10.09
CA TRP A 371 9.37 23.20 10.42
C TRP A 371 8.17 22.73 11.25
N TYR A 372 7.52 21.63 10.84
CA TYR A 372 6.41 21.04 11.60
C TYR A 372 6.83 20.71 13.04
N ALA A 373 7.93 20.00 13.20
CA ALA A 373 8.39 19.56 14.52
C ALA A 373 8.77 20.74 15.42
N GLN A 374 9.38 21.78 14.86
CA GLN A 374 9.78 22.99 15.59
C GLN A 374 8.58 23.84 16.01
N GLU A 375 7.60 24.04 15.13
CA GLU A 375 6.44 24.90 15.40
C GLU A 375 5.40 24.23 16.31
N THR A 376 5.26 22.90 16.23
CA THR A 376 4.30 22.16 17.05
C THR A 376 4.90 21.61 18.33
N GLY A 377 6.23 21.44 18.39
CA GLY A 377 6.90 20.71 19.46
C GLY A 377 6.71 19.19 19.39
N ASN A 378 5.95 18.68 18.42
CA ASN A 378 5.75 17.25 18.20
C ASN A 378 6.92 16.65 17.39
N GLY A 379 7.10 15.35 17.52
CA GLY A 379 7.99 14.57 16.67
C GLY A 379 7.42 14.27 15.28
N VAL A 380 8.20 13.52 14.51
CA VAL A 380 7.80 13.01 13.19
C VAL A 380 7.85 11.48 13.16
N CYS A 381 6.99 10.90 12.32
CA CYS A 381 7.14 9.52 11.89
C CYS A 381 7.98 9.47 10.62
N LEU A 382 9.14 8.84 10.70
CA LEU A 382 10.00 8.64 9.54
C LEU A 382 9.61 7.33 8.86
N ASP A 383 8.87 7.45 7.77
CA ASP A 383 8.64 6.34 6.86
C ASP A 383 9.82 6.23 5.89
N LEU A 384 10.57 5.13 5.95
CA LEU A 384 11.76 4.97 5.11
C LEU A 384 11.44 4.84 3.63
N SER A 385 10.33 4.21 3.29
CA SER A 385 9.89 4.07 1.91
C SER A 385 9.55 5.44 1.33
N HIS A 386 8.73 6.22 2.04
CA HIS A 386 8.38 7.57 1.61
C HIS A 386 9.61 8.49 1.58
N ALA A 387 10.48 8.42 2.60
CA ALA A 387 11.71 9.22 2.65
C ALA A 387 12.66 8.89 1.49
N ALA A 388 12.78 7.62 1.09
CA ALA A 388 13.58 7.22 -0.06
C ALA A 388 13.03 7.78 -1.38
N MET A 389 11.72 7.70 -1.59
CA MET A 389 11.06 8.27 -2.76
C MET A 389 11.16 9.80 -2.79
N ALA A 390 10.99 10.45 -1.64
CA ALA A 390 11.14 11.90 -1.49
C ALA A 390 12.58 12.35 -1.74
N ALA A 391 13.56 11.62 -1.22
CA ALA A 391 14.98 11.87 -1.44
C ALA A 391 15.35 11.79 -2.94
N GLU A 392 14.89 10.74 -3.63
CA GLU A 392 15.08 10.59 -5.08
C GLU A 392 14.41 11.75 -5.85
N TYR A 393 13.17 12.10 -5.52
CA TYR A 393 12.43 13.18 -6.16
C TYR A 393 13.09 14.56 -5.98
N LEU A 394 13.64 14.82 -4.79
CA LEU A 394 14.34 16.08 -4.47
C LEU A 394 15.81 16.06 -4.91
N ASN A 395 16.31 14.93 -5.42
CA ASN A 395 17.71 14.70 -5.76
C ASN A 395 18.65 14.97 -4.56
N ILE A 396 18.25 14.49 -3.38
CA ILE A 396 19.01 14.55 -2.12
C ILE A 396 19.44 13.12 -1.77
N PRO A 397 20.68 12.87 -1.32
CA PRO A 397 21.08 11.55 -0.83
C PRO A 397 20.17 11.07 0.32
N PHE A 398 19.65 9.84 0.24
CA PHE A 398 18.73 9.28 1.25
C PHE A 398 19.25 9.39 2.70
N LEU A 399 20.52 9.10 2.94
CA LEU A 399 21.08 9.20 4.29
C LEU A 399 21.12 10.64 4.80
N GLU A 400 21.40 11.61 3.92
CA GLU A 400 21.38 13.04 4.26
C GLU A 400 19.95 13.49 4.60
N TYR A 401 18.96 13.02 3.84
CA TYR A 401 17.54 13.23 4.14
C TYR A 401 17.21 12.75 5.56
N CYS A 402 17.51 11.48 5.88
CA CYS A 402 17.22 10.90 7.19
C CYS A 402 18.00 11.60 8.33
N GLN A 403 19.27 11.92 8.12
CA GLN A 403 20.11 12.63 9.09
C GLN A 403 19.51 13.99 9.48
N SER A 404 18.97 14.71 8.49
CA SER A 404 18.38 16.02 8.73
C SER A 404 17.13 15.96 9.63
N LEU A 405 16.41 14.84 9.63
CA LEU A 405 15.21 14.61 10.43
C LEU A 405 15.49 13.93 11.78
N LYS A 406 16.61 13.20 11.89
CA LYS A 406 16.99 12.38 13.05
C LYS A 406 16.67 12.99 14.43
N PRO A 407 16.92 14.29 14.72
CA PRO A 407 16.60 14.88 16.04
C PRO A 407 15.10 14.88 16.38
N PHE A 408 14.23 14.84 15.38
CA PHE A 408 12.78 14.98 15.52
C PHE A 408 12.05 13.64 15.39
N VAL A 409 12.72 12.57 14.97
CA VAL A 409 12.11 11.25 14.75
C VAL A 409 11.76 10.59 16.09
N LYS A 410 10.50 10.17 16.25
CA LYS A 410 9.99 9.43 17.43
C LYS A 410 9.52 8.01 17.09
N HIS A 411 9.06 7.85 15.85
CA HIS A 411 8.57 6.58 15.32
C HIS A 411 9.14 6.36 13.90
N ILE A 412 9.40 5.11 13.53
CA ILE A 412 9.96 4.75 12.22
C ILE A 412 9.14 3.62 11.61
N HIS A 413 8.65 3.83 10.40
CA HIS A 413 8.11 2.75 9.58
C HIS A 413 9.21 2.19 8.69
N LEU A 414 9.45 0.89 8.80
CA LEU A 414 10.47 0.17 8.06
C LEU A 414 9.83 -0.59 6.90
N SER A 415 10.05 -0.08 5.70
CA SER A 415 9.75 -0.76 4.45
C SER A 415 10.75 -0.31 3.40
N ASP A 416 10.94 -1.11 2.35
CA ASP A 416 11.86 -0.77 1.27
C ASP A 416 11.11 -0.02 0.16
N ALA A 417 11.84 0.70 -0.67
CA ALA A 417 11.28 1.41 -1.82
C ALA A 417 12.23 1.39 -3.00
N ARG A 418 11.68 1.59 -4.20
CA ARG A 418 12.47 1.71 -5.42
C ARG A 418 11.98 2.87 -6.28
N GLY A 419 12.90 3.76 -6.63
CA GLY A 419 12.58 4.95 -7.43
C GLY A 419 11.57 5.84 -6.72
N ILE A 420 10.60 6.39 -7.47
CA ILE A 420 9.59 7.33 -6.97
C ILE A 420 8.17 6.75 -6.93
N GLU A 421 7.99 5.47 -7.28
CA GLU A 421 6.66 4.87 -7.47
C GLU A 421 6.43 3.54 -6.73
N ASP A 422 7.49 2.79 -6.40
CA ASP A 422 7.38 1.50 -5.72
C ASP A 422 7.60 1.68 -4.21
N GLU A 423 6.52 1.85 -3.45
CA GLU A 423 6.53 2.05 -1.99
C GLU A 423 6.18 0.76 -1.23
N GLY A 424 6.68 0.61 0.01
CA GLY A 424 6.24 -0.46 0.91
C GLY A 424 6.73 -1.86 0.51
N LEU A 425 7.82 -1.95 -0.27
CA LEU A 425 8.42 -3.20 -0.71
C LEU A 425 9.01 -4.00 0.46
N GLN A 426 9.19 -5.29 0.24
CA GLN A 426 9.87 -6.15 1.21
C GLN A 426 11.33 -5.70 1.39
N ILE A 427 11.83 -5.80 2.61
CA ILE A 427 13.19 -5.39 3.00
C ILE A 427 14.23 -6.06 2.10
N GLY A 428 15.07 -5.27 1.43
CA GLY A 428 16.11 -5.76 0.50
C GLY A 428 15.63 -6.00 -0.93
N ASP A 429 14.35 -5.83 -1.22
CA ASP A 429 13.84 -5.88 -2.60
C ASP A 429 13.94 -4.49 -3.27
N GLY A 430 14.15 -3.40 -2.54
CA GLY A 430 14.26 -2.04 -3.06
C GLY A 430 15.71 -1.55 -3.14
N SER A 431 15.90 -0.25 -2.89
CA SER A 431 17.20 0.44 -2.98
C SER A 431 17.66 1.06 -1.66
N ILE A 432 16.92 0.88 -0.56
CA ILE A 432 17.27 1.50 0.72
C ILE A 432 18.54 0.86 1.30
N PRO A 433 19.57 1.65 1.64
CA PRO A 433 20.81 1.16 2.23
C PRO A 433 20.64 0.90 3.74
N PHE A 434 19.89 -0.15 4.12
CA PHE A 434 19.57 -0.47 5.52
C PHE A 434 20.79 -0.55 6.45
N PRO A 435 21.92 -1.20 6.10
CA PRO A 435 23.09 -1.25 6.99
C PRO A 435 23.65 0.13 7.32
N GLN A 436 23.74 1.02 6.33
CA GLN A 436 24.20 2.40 6.52
C GLN A 436 23.19 3.22 7.32
N PHE A 437 21.90 3.03 7.05
CA PHE A 437 20.82 3.65 7.83
C PHE A 437 20.92 3.25 9.31
N PHE A 438 21.04 1.95 9.61
CA PHE A 438 21.19 1.48 10.99
C PHE A 438 22.48 1.99 11.64
N SER A 439 23.58 2.08 10.89
CA SER A 439 24.82 2.68 11.38
C SER A 439 24.64 4.15 11.78
N GLU A 440 23.85 4.91 11.03
CA GLU A 440 23.53 6.30 11.33
C GLU A 440 22.55 6.41 12.50
N PHE A 441 21.57 5.53 12.60
CA PHE A 441 20.52 5.51 13.62
C PHE A 441 20.84 4.59 14.81
N GLN A 442 22.11 4.27 15.09
CA GLN A 442 22.49 3.39 16.21
C GLN A 442 22.00 3.89 17.56
N SER A 443 22.00 5.22 17.77
CA SER A 443 21.56 5.84 19.03
C SER A 443 20.04 6.07 19.11
N PHE A 444 19.26 5.57 18.15
CA PHE A 444 17.82 5.75 18.13
C PHE A 444 17.15 4.94 19.25
N SER A 445 16.40 5.63 20.11
CA SER A 445 15.67 5.04 21.24
C SER A 445 14.15 5.11 21.08
N GLY A 446 13.67 5.55 19.92
CA GLY A 446 12.24 5.62 19.63
C GLY A 446 11.63 4.26 19.31
N SER A 447 10.43 4.30 18.75
CA SER A 447 9.68 3.10 18.36
C SER A 447 9.79 2.85 16.86
N TRP A 448 9.62 1.60 16.42
CA TRP A 448 9.60 1.26 15.00
C TRP A 448 8.71 0.04 14.74
N ILE A 449 8.16 -0.03 13.53
CA ILE A 449 7.41 -1.17 13.03
C ILE A 449 7.80 -1.49 11.58
N PRO A 450 7.75 -2.76 11.14
CA PRO A 450 7.84 -3.08 9.73
C PRO A 450 6.50 -2.80 9.04
N GLU A 451 6.47 -1.81 8.14
CA GLU A 451 5.27 -1.42 7.37
C GLU A 451 5.35 -1.99 5.94
N ILE A 452 5.54 -3.30 5.84
CA ILE A 452 5.52 -3.96 4.54
C ILE A 452 4.09 -3.97 4.03
N TRP A 453 3.92 -3.74 2.73
CA TRP A 453 2.61 -3.87 2.11
C TRP A 453 2.00 -5.26 2.40
N GLN A 454 0.81 -5.25 3.02
CA GLN A 454 0.13 -6.45 3.54
C GLN A 454 0.90 -7.26 4.59
N GLY A 455 1.76 -6.58 5.37
CA GLY A 455 2.59 -7.17 6.43
C GLY A 455 1.82 -8.02 7.45
N HIS A 456 0.60 -7.63 7.80
CA HIS A 456 -0.27 -8.28 8.79
C HIS A 456 -1.11 -9.43 8.21
N VAL A 457 -1.27 -9.51 6.88
CA VAL A 457 -2.06 -10.56 6.23
C VAL A 457 -1.37 -11.92 6.38
N ASN A 458 -2.15 -13.00 6.44
CA ASN A 458 -1.66 -14.37 6.61
C ASN A 458 -0.82 -14.54 7.91
N ASN A 459 -1.38 -14.10 9.05
CA ASN A 459 -0.73 -14.18 10.37
C ASN A 459 0.68 -13.54 10.37
N HIS A 460 0.76 -12.31 9.85
CA HIS A 460 1.99 -11.52 9.85
C HIS A 460 3.15 -12.12 9.04
N PHE A 461 2.89 -13.03 8.08
CA PHE A 461 3.96 -13.72 7.32
C PHE A 461 4.96 -12.77 6.65
N ALA A 462 4.47 -11.72 5.98
CA ALA A 462 5.35 -10.76 5.33
C ALA A 462 6.17 -9.93 6.33
N ALA A 463 5.59 -9.62 7.50
CA ALA A 463 6.32 -8.99 8.61
C ALA A 463 7.39 -9.92 9.20
N ARG A 464 7.16 -11.23 9.29
CA ARG A 464 8.16 -12.23 9.71
C ARG A 464 9.39 -12.23 8.82
N VAL A 465 9.17 -12.27 7.50
CA VAL A 465 10.24 -12.18 6.51
C VAL A 465 11.01 -10.86 6.67
N ALA A 466 10.29 -9.76 6.90
CA ALA A 466 10.89 -8.44 7.13
C ALA A 466 11.78 -8.43 8.38
N LEU A 467 11.29 -8.93 9.52
CA LEU A 467 12.04 -8.97 10.78
C LEU A 467 13.34 -9.75 10.65
N LYS A 468 13.33 -10.89 9.94
CA LYS A 468 14.55 -11.65 9.67
C LYS A 468 15.57 -10.84 8.86
N ARG A 469 15.14 -10.24 7.75
CA ARG A 469 16.02 -9.44 6.86
C ARG A 469 16.51 -8.15 7.53
N LEU A 470 15.68 -7.52 8.37
CA LEU A 470 16.06 -6.36 9.17
C LEU A 470 17.11 -6.73 10.22
N SER A 471 16.96 -7.87 10.88
CA SER A 471 17.95 -8.37 11.86
C SER A 471 19.31 -8.58 11.20
N GLU A 472 19.36 -9.21 10.03
CA GLU A 472 20.58 -9.41 9.24
C GLU A 472 21.21 -8.06 8.83
N SER A 473 20.39 -7.11 8.37
CA SER A 473 20.83 -5.78 7.95
C SER A 473 21.32 -4.92 9.13
N TYR A 474 20.67 -5.03 10.28
CA TYR A 474 21.06 -4.35 11.51
C TYR A 474 22.42 -4.85 11.99
N LEU A 475 22.61 -6.16 12.07
CA LEU A 475 23.91 -6.76 12.41
C LEU A 475 25.01 -6.30 11.45
N ALA A 476 24.71 -6.21 10.14
CA ALA A 476 25.64 -5.68 9.16
C ALA A 476 26.00 -4.20 9.41
N GLY A 477 25.05 -3.39 9.89
CA GLY A 477 25.24 -1.98 10.24
C GLY A 477 25.91 -1.72 11.60
N CYS A 478 25.97 -2.72 12.49
CA CYS A 478 26.67 -2.60 13.78
C CYS A 478 28.19 -2.67 13.62
N LYS A 479 28.91 -1.88 14.45
CA LYS A 479 30.38 -2.01 14.59
C LYS A 479 30.74 -3.43 15.07
N PRO A 480 31.90 -4.00 14.68
CA PRO A 480 32.30 -5.36 15.05
C PRO A 480 32.25 -5.65 16.56
N GLU A 481 32.60 -4.67 17.38
CA GLU A 481 32.63 -4.75 18.84
C GLU A 481 31.22 -4.94 19.45
N ASN A 482 30.18 -4.40 18.81
CA ASN A 482 28.78 -4.55 19.24
C ASN A 482 28.14 -5.85 18.72
N ARG A 483 28.71 -6.49 17.68
CA ARG A 483 28.22 -7.77 17.16
C ARG A 483 28.46 -8.92 18.14
N ILE A 484 29.55 -8.85 18.90
CA ILE A 484 29.94 -9.87 19.89
C ILE A 484 28.98 -9.87 21.11
N ALA A 485 28.46 -8.70 21.49
CA ALA A 485 27.46 -8.60 22.56
C ALA A 485 26.06 -9.10 22.15
N LEU A 486 25.71 -9.00 20.86
CA LEU A 486 24.39 -9.37 20.31
C LEU A 486 24.28 -10.84 19.89
N LEU A 487 25.39 -11.49 19.51
CA LEU A 487 25.39 -12.87 19.05
C LEU A 487 25.53 -13.91 20.18
N GLY A 488 25.77 -13.46 21.42
CA GLY A 488 26.11 -14.34 22.52
C GLY A 488 27.49 -14.99 22.32
N ASN A 489 28.21 -15.25 23.41
CA ASN A 489 29.40 -16.09 23.33
C ASN A 489 28.95 -17.50 22.88
N GLU A 490 29.28 -17.88 21.65
CA GLU A 490 29.29 -19.30 21.24
C GLU A 490 30.25 -20.12 22.12
#